data_AF-A0A7C5MCJ1-F1
#
_entry.id   AF-A0A7C5MCJ1-F1
#
_cell.length_a   1.000
_cell.length_b   1.000
_cell.length_c   1.000
_cell.angle_alpha   90.00
_cell.angle_beta   90.00
_cell.angle_gamma   90.00
#
_symmetry.space_group_name_H-M   'P 1'
#
loop_
_entity.id
_entity.type
_entity.pdbx_description
1 polymer ?
#
loop_
_entity_poly.entity_id
_entity_poly.type
_entity_poly.pdbx_seq_one_letter_code
_entity_poly.pdbx_strand_id
1 'polypeptide(L)'
;MPRCLARQHRPCQRITGRKRLTLIPLSCYHERTCVLSPAWASEVCTMWRIRFAFLVGFVLVLSCGGSQGSSTDLGSEAEQVTPCDDGNPCTFDDHMSGGVCSGTPYECPTTRSPFCVARACDGLGGCKFLVDDGFCFIGGACFTAGTKNPSEQCSVCLPEKDRLAWSPASEGGCSDGDVCTKDDHCEDGRCVGTPTDCDDNNACTRDKCDPKVGCVHEETQGECDDGDVCSIGDICEGGVCKPGPDTLDCDDKNPCTVDTCKPYKGCENLFEPLKACDDGNQCTVDGCEPAVGCTHEPFAGQCDDGNACTVGDHCEGTACKEGSKVLDCEDNNVCTADSCNKAYGCIHAYLQVPCDDGEDCTENDVCLVGKCSGKKTSACGFCKYEPNPDAHKITSLELGTGHIGGGMDLDDNPDTCAPAGSCSNGIDNELGQLGVFVNDGIKTSMAEGTVMYVFEFKNFSLTNPFTLNLLDSRLADSNPFCKFQSEECDYEVAQDSLDVNCNPLISFNNAQVIGNVLRAGGEGHAFPLQADLIGGQPLVLGIASARLQANLVWDQDKVVGLEGFLGGGVAKEQLMDTLSKLPDFVFPMDKKTVLGMLDTLIVNDLDTDGDKVPDAASINFKFKTVPANLVSSGQP
;
A
#
# COMPACT_ATOMS: atom_id res chain seq x y z
N MET A 1 44.66 -42.04 23.87
CA MET A 1 44.59 -42.43 25.30
C MET A 1 44.85 -41.20 26.17
N PRO A 2 44.35 -41.12 27.42
CA PRO A 2 43.80 -39.86 27.94
C PRO A 2 44.47 -39.28 29.21
N ARG A 3 43.97 -38.11 29.66
CA ARG A 3 44.14 -37.45 30.98
C ARG A 3 45.52 -36.78 31.22
N CYS A 4 45.68 -35.74 32.04
CA CYS A 4 44.77 -34.83 32.79
C CYS A 4 45.59 -33.61 33.29
N LEU A 5 44.91 -32.57 33.84
CA LEU A 5 45.32 -31.57 34.87
C LEU A 5 44.85 -30.15 34.49
N ALA A 6 44.38 -29.26 35.38
CA ALA A 6 44.19 -29.36 36.84
C ALA A 6 42.97 -28.51 37.34
N ARG A 7 42.54 -28.78 38.59
CA ARG A 7 41.65 -27.92 39.41
C ARG A 7 42.50 -26.74 40.01
N GLN A 8 42.02 -25.75 40.80
CA GLN A 8 40.88 -25.68 41.72
C GLN A 8 40.68 -24.23 42.30
N HIS A 9 39.58 -24.03 43.05
CA HIS A 9 39.30 -23.03 44.12
C HIS A 9 38.46 -21.76 43.83
N ARG A 10 37.22 -21.77 44.40
CA ARG A 10 36.45 -20.62 44.94
C ARG A 10 36.75 -20.51 46.46
N PRO A 11 36.46 -19.40 47.20
CA PRO A 11 35.10 -18.94 47.60
C PRO A 11 34.97 -17.38 47.57
N CYS A 12 33.92 -16.65 48.03
CA CYS A 12 32.72 -16.93 48.84
C CYS A 12 31.56 -15.93 48.55
N GLN A 13 30.35 -16.15 49.10
CA GLN A 13 29.10 -15.37 48.83
C GLN A 13 28.72 -14.36 49.94
N ARG A 14 27.84 -13.37 49.61
CA ARG A 14 26.61 -12.93 50.37
C ARG A 14 25.81 -11.91 49.53
N ILE A 15 24.52 -12.12 49.17
CA ILE A 15 23.24 -11.91 49.94
C ILE A 15 23.07 -10.43 50.36
N THR A 16 22.11 -9.62 49.86
CA THR A 16 20.61 -9.69 49.88
C THR A 16 19.95 -9.16 48.55
N GLY A 17 18.62 -9.06 48.33
CA GLY A 17 17.46 -9.75 48.93
C GLY A 17 16.16 -8.93 49.22
N ARG A 18 15.01 -9.28 48.59
CA ARG A 18 13.56 -8.85 48.80
C ARG A 18 13.07 -7.61 47.98
N LYS A 19 11.79 -7.47 47.53
CA LYS A 19 10.49 -8.20 47.72
C LYS A 19 9.41 -7.77 46.66
N ARG A 20 8.47 -8.68 46.28
CA ARG A 20 7.02 -8.58 45.81
C ARG A 20 6.49 -7.29 45.12
N LEU A 21 5.47 -7.26 44.23
CA LEU A 21 4.26 -8.10 43.91
C LEU A 21 4.10 -8.22 42.37
N THR A 22 3.65 -9.32 41.75
CA THR A 22 2.29 -9.90 41.62
C THR A 22 1.27 -9.09 40.80
N LEU A 23 0.94 -9.55 39.57
CA LEU A 23 -0.43 -9.66 39.02
C LEU A 23 -0.44 -10.31 37.62
N ILE A 24 -0.81 -11.60 37.54
CA ILE A 24 -1.37 -12.26 36.34
C ILE A 24 -2.50 -13.17 36.85
N PRO A 25 -3.74 -13.08 36.33
CA PRO A 25 -4.81 -13.97 36.74
C PRO A 25 -4.76 -15.29 35.95
N LEU A 26 -4.56 -16.39 36.66
CA LEU A 26 -4.99 -17.71 36.21
C LEU A 26 -6.48 -17.86 36.49
N SER A 27 -7.24 -18.38 35.51
CA SER A 27 -8.60 -18.88 35.72
C SER A 27 -8.78 -20.20 34.96
N CYS A 28 -8.68 -21.31 35.70
CA CYS A 28 -9.11 -22.61 35.21
C CYS A 28 -10.53 -22.91 35.70
N TYR A 29 -11.42 -23.19 34.74
CA TYR A 29 -12.36 -24.31 34.70
C TYR A 29 -13.41 -24.58 35.83
N HIS A 30 -14.63 -24.79 35.31
CA HIS A 30 -15.71 -25.70 35.76
C HIS A 30 -16.62 -25.41 36.97
N GLU A 31 -17.88 -25.08 36.61
CA GLU A 31 -19.07 -25.95 36.75
C GLU A 31 -19.71 -26.31 38.11
N ARG A 32 -20.97 -26.74 37.98
CA ARG A 32 -21.96 -26.95 39.03
C ARG A 32 -21.77 -28.31 39.71
N THR A 33 -21.99 -28.36 41.02
CA THR A 33 -22.16 -29.62 41.77
C THR A 33 -23.62 -30.04 41.83
N CYS A 34 -23.92 -31.30 41.47
CA CYS A 34 -24.45 -32.32 42.42
C CYS A 34 -24.95 -33.62 41.74
N VAL A 35 -24.18 -34.71 41.92
CA VAL A 35 -24.56 -36.12 42.23
C VAL A 35 -25.78 -36.74 41.47
N LEU A 36 -25.64 -37.83 40.70
CA LEU A 36 -25.23 -39.19 41.14
C LEU A 36 -24.81 -40.11 39.97
N SER A 37 -23.81 -40.96 40.23
CA SER A 37 -23.42 -42.18 39.50
C SER A 37 -24.30 -43.39 39.97
N PRO A 38 -24.14 -44.67 39.52
CA PRO A 38 -23.07 -45.27 38.67
C PRO A 38 -23.53 -46.31 37.61
N ALA A 39 -22.57 -46.88 36.84
CA ALA A 39 -22.32 -48.35 36.76
C ALA A 39 -21.49 -48.77 35.52
N TRP A 40 -20.44 -49.56 35.76
CA TRP A 40 -19.93 -50.63 34.87
C TRP A 40 -19.87 -51.92 35.73
N ALA A 41 -19.85 -53.10 35.08
CA ALA A 41 -20.11 -54.45 35.64
C ALA A 41 -21.62 -54.81 35.72
N SER A 42 -22.07 -56.05 35.42
CA SER A 42 -21.36 -57.27 34.99
C SER A 42 -22.30 -58.32 34.35
N GLU A 43 -21.70 -59.20 33.54
CA GLU A 43 -21.96 -60.64 33.38
C GLU A 43 -23.39 -61.24 33.31
N VAL A 44 -23.67 -61.83 32.13
CA VAL A 44 -24.13 -63.22 31.90
C VAL A 44 -24.98 -63.91 32.98
N CYS A 45 -26.28 -64.08 32.71
CA CYS A 45 -26.93 -65.40 32.88
C CYS A 45 -28.13 -65.63 31.96
N THR A 46 -28.32 -66.90 31.60
CA THR A 46 -29.19 -67.44 30.56
C THR A 46 -30.71 -67.43 30.82
N MET A 47 -31.46 -67.26 29.72
CA MET A 47 -32.72 -67.94 29.34
C MET A 47 -33.88 -68.07 30.34
N TRP A 48 -35.08 -67.64 29.91
CA TRP A 48 -36.25 -68.49 29.57
C TRP A 48 -37.32 -67.60 28.92
N ARG A 49 -37.76 -67.85 27.67
CA ARG A 49 -38.84 -68.75 27.21
C ARG A 49 -40.29 -68.26 27.48
N ILE A 50 -40.97 -68.00 26.35
CA ILE A 50 -42.37 -68.35 26.02
C ILE A 50 -43.51 -67.40 26.46
N ARG A 51 -44.00 -66.63 25.44
CA ARG A 51 -45.40 -66.33 25.04
C ARG A 51 -46.38 -65.62 26.01
N PHE A 52 -47.46 -65.13 25.38
CA PHE A 52 -48.59 -64.31 25.89
C PHE A 52 -48.19 -62.84 26.14
N ALA A 53 -48.62 -61.83 25.37
CA ALA A 53 -49.85 -61.55 24.60
C ALA A 53 -51.07 -61.14 25.46
N PHE A 54 -51.74 -60.05 25.04
CA PHE A 54 -52.95 -59.42 25.61
C PHE A 54 -52.76 -58.75 27.00
N LEU A 55 -53.57 -57.75 27.44
CA LEU A 55 -54.89 -57.27 27.01
C LEU A 55 -55.02 -55.72 26.96
N VAL A 56 -55.83 -55.25 26.00
CA VAL A 56 -56.89 -54.21 26.11
C VAL A 56 -56.56 -52.77 26.53
N GLY A 57 -56.78 -51.86 25.56
CA GLY A 57 -57.34 -50.52 25.79
C GLY A 57 -57.04 -49.55 24.63
N PHE A 58 -58.00 -48.93 23.95
CA PHE A 58 -59.45 -48.93 24.15
C PHE A 58 -60.18 -48.66 22.80
N VAL A 59 -61.33 -49.33 22.61
CA VAL A 59 -62.45 -48.89 21.75
C VAL A 59 -62.18 -48.70 20.24
N LEU A 60 -62.53 -49.75 19.48
CA LEU A 60 -63.37 -49.55 18.29
C LEU A 60 -64.68 -48.89 18.75
N VAL A 61 -65.01 -47.72 18.21
CA VAL A 61 -66.43 -47.37 17.98
C VAL A 61 -66.77 -47.87 16.58
N LEU A 62 -67.92 -48.55 16.45
CA LEU A 62 -68.47 -49.02 15.18
C LEU A 62 -68.55 -47.87 14.16
N SER A 63 -68.28 -48.10 12.89
CA SER A 63 -69.29 -48.45 11.87
C SER A 63 -68.62 -48.41 10.49
N CYS A 64 -68.89 -49.28 9.50
CA CYS A 64 -69.56 -50.58 9.51
C CYS A 64 -69.03 -51.40 8.30
N GLY A 65 -67.89 -52.08 8.44
CA GLY A 65 -67.11 -52.71 7.35
C GLY A 65 -67.75 -53.87 6.57
N GLY A 66 -68.91 -53.68 5.96
CA GLY A 66 -69.49 -54.61 4.98
C GLY A 66 -68.64 -54.75 3.72
N SER A 67 -68.13 -55.97 3.48
CA SER A 67 -67.73 -56.40 2.14
C SER A 67 -68.59 -57.57 1.71
N GLN A 68 -69.34 -57.37 0.62
CA GLN A 68 -69.58 -58.44 -0.33
C GLN A 68 -68.44 -58.39 -1.36
N GLY A 69 -67.97 -59.49 -1.94
CA GLY A 69 -68.29 -60.88 -1.69
C GLY A 69 -67.53 -61.76 -2.68
N SER A 70 -67.35 -63.05 -2.38
CA SER A 70 -66.94 -64.03 -3.38
C SER A 70 -67.33 -65.44 -2.94
N SER A 71 -68.44 -65.94 -3.47
CA SER A 71 -68.42 -67.04 -4.44
C SER A 71 -69.81 -67.65 -4.62
N THR A 72 -70.23 -67.74 -5.89
CA THR A 72 -71.14 -68.76 -6.45
C THR A 72 -72.36 -69.16 -5.63
N ASP A 73 -73.48 -68.52 -5.97
CA ASP A 73 -74.79 -69.17 -5.94
C ASP A 73 -74.82 -70.32 -6.98
N LEU A 74 -75.39 -71.46 -6.59
CA LEU A 74 -75.90 -72.51 -7.48
C LEU A 74 -77.13 -73.20 -6.85
N GLY A 75 -78.14 -72.38 -6.53
CA GLY A 75 -79.54 -72.58 -6.89
C GLY A 75 -80.31 -73.82 -6.42
N SER A 76 -81.43 -73.57 -5.72
CA SER A 76 -82.73 -74.22 -6.01
C SER A 76 -83.93 -73.46 -5.42
N GLU A 77 -84.75 -72.87 -6.30
CA GLU A 77 -86.22 -72.69 -6.24
C GLU A 77 -86.92 -72.12 -4.96
N ALA A 78 -87.52 -70.92 -5.07
CA ALA A 78 -88.97 -70.65 -4.84
C ALA A 78 -89.32 -69.12 -4.83
N GLU A 79 -90.56 -68.76 -5.18
CA GLU A 79 -91.09 -67.39 -5.34
C GLU A 79 -91.37 -66.64 -4.01
N GLN A 80 -91.23 -65.31 -4.00
CA GLN A 80 -92.23 -64.28 -3.56
C GLN A 80 -91.74 -62.85 -3.94
N VAL A 81 -92.65 -61.87 -4.08
CA VAL A 81 -92.33 -60.50 -4.56
C VAL A 81 -92.25 -59.49 -3.41
N THR A 82 -91.16 -58.74 -3.34
CA THR A 82 -90.89 -57.65 -2.36
C THR A 82 -90.54 -56.33 -3.05
N PRO A 83 -90.54 -55.18 -2.32
CA PRO A 83 -89.98 -53.91 -2.83
C PRO A 83 -88.54 -54.10 -3.32
N CYS A 84 -88.12 -53.30 -4.28
CA CYS A 84 -86.77 -53.40 -4.83
C CYS A 84 -85.77 -52.62 -3.97
N ASP A 85 -84.57 -53.16 -3.89
CA ASP A 85 -83.36 -52.64 -3.25
C ASP A 85 -82.26 -52.86 -4.29
N ASP A 86 -81.49 -51.82 -4.64
CA ASP A 86 -80.45 -51.91 -5.67
C ASP A 86 -79.13 -52.52 -5.14
N GLY A 87 -79.08 -52.80 -3.84
CA GLY A 87 -77.98 -53.48 -3.16
C GLY A 87 -76.74 -52.62 -2.96
N ASN A 88 -76.78 -51.34 -3.33
CA ASN A 88 -75.65 -50.43 -3.20
C ASN A 88 -75.80 -49.55 -1.93
N PRO A 89 -75.00 -49.76 -0.87
CA PRO A 89 -75.09 -49.00 0.38
C PRO A 89 -74.65 -47.52 0.27
N CYS A 90 -74.35 -47.05 -0.95
CA CYS A 90 -74.08 -45.64 -1.27
C CYS A 90 -75.20 -45.00 -2.12
N THR A 91 -76.37 -45.64 -2.25
CA THR A 91 -77.62 -45.11 -2.84
C THR A 91 -78.77 -45.13 -1.82
N PHE A 92 -79.82 -44.33 -2.04
CA PHE A 92 -81.04 -44.30 -1.21
C PHE A 92 -82.30 -43.95 -2.04
N ASP A 93 -83.49 -44.24 -1.52
CA ASP A 93 -84.78 -44.07 -2.21
C ASP A 93 -84.89 -44.83 -3.55
N ASP A 94 -84.66 -46.14 -3.47
CA ASP A 94 -84.69 -47.06 -4.61
C ASP A 94 -86.10 -47.23 -5.19
N HIS A 95 -86.20 -47.22 -6.51
CA HIS A 95 -87.47 -47.39 -7.21
C HIS A 95 -87.37 -48.30 -8.43
N MET A 96 -88.46 -49.02 -8.70
CA MET A 96 -88.57 -49.93 -9.84
C MET A 96 -89.08 -49.19 -11.07
N SER A 97 -88.26 -49.14 -12.12
CA SER A 97 -88.62 -48.58 -13.42
C SER A 97 -88.17 -49.52 -14.54
N GLY A 98 -89.10 -49.94 -15.39
CA GLY A 98 -88.80 -50.81 -16.54
C GLY A 98 -88.23 -52.19 -16.22
N GLY A 99 -88.34 -52.67 -14.97
CA GLY A 99 -87.74 -53.94 -14.52
C GLY A 99 -86.32 -53.81 -13.97
N VAL A 100 -85.81 -52.59 -13.81
CA VAL A 100 -84.54 -52.29 -13.13
C VAL A 100 -84.84 -51.53 -11.83
N CYS A 101 -84.11 -51.84 -10.77
CA CYS A 101 -84.10 -51.07 -9.52
C CYS A 101 -82.91 -50.10 -9.52
N SER A 102 -83.11 -48.87 -9.06
CA SER A 102 -82.04 -47.88 -8.91
C SER A 102 -82.37 -46.81 -7.88
N GLY A 103 -81.42 -46.48 -7.02
CA GLY A 103 -81.51 -45.39 -6.05
C GLY A 103 -80.80 -44.10 -6.43
N THR A 104 -80.93 -43.11 -5.55
CA THR A 104 -80.29 -41.78 -5.61
C THR A 104 -78.94 -41.83 -4.90
N PRO A 105 -77.81 -41.42 -5.52
CA PRO A 105 -76.49 -41.49 -4.88
C PRO A 105 -76.35 -40.62 -3.63
N TYR A 106 -75.68 -41.15 -2.60
CA TYR A 106 -75.34 -40.43 -1.38
C TYR A 106 -74.10 -39.54 -1.58
N GLU A 107 -74.29 -38.21 -1.56
CA GLU A 107 -73.18 -37.25 -1.65
C GLU A 107 -72.55 -36.96 -0.27
N CYS A 108 -71.26 -37.29 -0.09
CA CYS A 108 -70.50 -36.91 1.10
C CYS A 108 -70.28 -35.38 1.16
N PRO A 109 -70.72 -34.67 2.21
CA PRO A 109 -70.62 -33.20 2.26
C PRO A 109 -69.18 -32.68 2.17
N THR A 110 -68.95 -31.82 1.16
CA THR A 110 -67.63 -31.28 0.77
C THR A 110 -67.20 -30.03 1.55
N THR A 111 -68.05 -29.52 2.45
CA THR A 111 -67.82 -28.24 3.15
C THR A 111 -66.60 -28.32 4.09
N ARG A 112 -65.48 -27.71 3.65
CA ARG A 112 -64.16 -27.62 4.31
C ARG A 112 -63.26 -28.86 4.27
N SER A 113 -63.29 -29.64 3.19
CA SER A 113 -62.09 -30.43 2.84
C SER A 113 -61.03 -29.49 2.26
N PRO A 114 -59.73 -29.59 2.63
CA PRO A 114 -58.68 -28.88 1.90
C PRO A 114 -58.58 -29.47 0.48
N PHE A 115 -58.14 -28.64 -0.48
CA PHE A 115 -58.37 -28.83 -1.93
C PHE A 115 -57.72 -30.06 -2.58
N CYS A 116 -56.92 -30.83 -1.82
CA CYS A 116 -56.28 -32.07 -2.28
C CYS A 116 -56.84 -33.34 -1.61
N VAL A 117 -57.99 -33.25 -0.93
CA VAL A 117 -58.58 -34.37 -0.22
C VAL A 117 -60.04 -34.55 -0.62
N ALA A 118 -60.30 -35.43 -1.59
CA ALA A 118 -61.65 -35.91 -1.88
C ALA A 118 -62.24 -36.72 -0.71
N ARG A 119 -63.58 -36.70 -0.62
CA ARG A 119 -64.35 -37.57 0.29
C ARG A 119 -65.21 -38.49 -0.56
N ALA A 120 -65.01 -39.79 -0.43
CA ALA A 120 -65.75 -40.81 -1.15
C ALA A 120 -66.55 -41.67 -0.18
N CYS A 121 -67.64 -42.28 -0.64
CA CYS A 121 -68.29 -43.35 0.10
C CYS A 121 -67.25 -44.45 0.39
N ASP A 122 -67.18 -44.92 1.63
CA ASP A 122 -66.29 -46.00 2.03
C ASP A 122 -66.78 -47.40 1.58
N GLY A 123 -67.99 -47.47 1.02
CA GLY A 123 -68.71 -48.69 0.64
C GLY A 123 -69.71 -49.15 1.69
N LEU A 124 -69.90 -48.38 2.77
CA LEU A 124 -70.51 -48.80 4.03
C LEU A 124 -71.61 -47.85 4.52
N GLY A 125 -71.95 -46.83 3.74
CA GLY A 125 -72.73 -45.66 4.17
C GLY A 125 -71.92 -44.62 4.95
N GLY A 126 -70.58 -44.71 5.01
CA GLY A 126 -69.69 -43.73 5.62
C GLY A 126 -68.84 -42.97 4.59
N CYS A 127 -68.08 -41.97 5.05
CA CYS A 127 -67.21 -41.16 4.18
C CYS A 127 -65.74 -41.31 4.57
N LYS A 128 -64.92 -41.89 3.69
CA LYS A 128 -63.45 -41.93 3.81
C LYS A 128 -62.81 -40.71 3.16
N PHE A 129 -61.65 -40.31 3.69
CA PHE A 129 -60.78 -39.32 3.06
C PHE A 129 -59.82 -40.01 2.09
N LEU A 130 -59.70 -39.48 0.88
CA LEU A 130 -58.72 -39.90 -0.11
C LEU A 130 -57.87 -38.66 -0.43
N VAL A 131 -56.55 -38.76 -0.29
CA VAL A 131 -55.65 -37.70 -0.75
C VAL A 131 -55.54 -37.85 -2.26
N ASP A 132 -55.88 -36.78 -2.98
CA ASP A 132 -55.94 -36.75 -4.44
C ASP A 132 -54.57 -37.05 -5.06
N ASP A 133 -54.57 -37.66 -6.24
CA ASP A 133 -53.33 -38.03 -6.93
C ASP A 133 -52.50 -36.77 -7.25
N GLY A 134 -51.20 -36.85 -6.99
CA GLY A 134 -50.29 -35.71 -7.09
C GLY A 134 -50.19 -34.84 -5.83
N PHE A 135 -50.77 -35.25 -4.69
CA PHE A 135 -50.69 -34.50 -3.43
C PHE A 135 -50.30 -35.35 -2.21
N CYS A 136 -49.68 -34.69 -1.22
CA CYS A 136 -49.51 -35.19 0.14
C CYS A 136 -50.35 -34.33 1.11
N PHE A 137 -50.95 -34.97 2.11
CA PHE A 137 -51.66 -34.34 3.20
C PHE A 137 -50.87 -34.50 4.50
N ILE A 138 -49.98 -33.54 4.79
CA ILE A 138 -49.01 -33.62 5.88
C ILE A 138 -49.34 -32.54 6.91
N GLY A 139 -49.46 -32.91 8.19
CA GLY A 139 -49.68 -31.96 9.28
C GLY A 139 -50.98 -31.14 9.20
N GLY A 140 -51.97 -31.58 8.40
CA GLY A 140 -53.22 -30.85 8.17
C GLY A 140 -53.22 -29.93 6.95
N ALA A 141 -52.12 -29.89 6.17
CA ALA A 141 -51.97 -29.07 4.97
C ALA A 141 -51.78 -29.92 3.70
N CYS A 142 -52.19 -29.36 2.56
CA CYS A 142 -52.01 -29.94 1.23
C CYS A 142 -50.71 -29.45 0.60
N PHE A 143 -49.88 -30.39 0.15
CA PHE A 143 -48.66 -30.13 -0.61
C PHE A 143 -48.73 -30.84 -1.96
N THR A 144 -48.38 -30.15 -3.04
CA THR A 144 -48.20 -30.77 -4.37
C THR A 144 -46.99 -31.70 -4.37
N ALA A 145 -47.01 -32.74 -5.21
CA ALA A 145 -45.86 -33.58 -5.47
C ALA A 145 -44.62 -32.72 -5.83
N GLY A 146 -43.47 -33.05 -5.26
CA GLY A 146 -42.23 -32.29 -5.43
C GLY A 146 -42.08 -31.05 -4.55
N THR A 147 -43.08 -30.66 -3.75
CA THR A 147 -42.90 -29.59 -2.76
C THR A 147 -41.87 -30.01 -1.70
N LYS A 148 -40.83 -29.21 -1.49
CA LYS A 148 -39.83 -29.39 -0.43
C LYS A 148 -40.40 -29.02 0.95
N ASN A 149 -39.96 -29.72 1.99
CA ASN A 149 -40.26 -29.39 3.39
C ASN A 149 -39.50 -28.12 3.81
N PRO A 150 -40.19 -27.04 4.23
CA PRO A 150 -39.52 -25.80 4.66
C PRO A 150 -38.69 -25.95 5.94
N SER A 151 -38.87 -27.01 6.73
CA SER A 151 -38.16 -27.25 7.99
C SER A 151 -37.01 -28.26 7.88
N GLU A 152 -36.95 -29.05 6.80
CA GLU A 152 -35.91 -30.05 6.56
C GLU A 152 -35.58 -30.06 5.05
N GLN A 153 -34.42 -29.52 4.69
CA GLN A 153 -34.11 -29.20 3.29
C GLN A 153 -34.09 -30.42 2.34
N CYS A 154 -33.89 -31.63 2.89
CA CYS A 154 -33.86 -32.90 2.18
C CYS A 154 -35.09 -33.79 2.42
N SER A 155 -36.22 -33.18 2.76
CA SER A 155 -37.53 -33.83 2.83
C SER A 155 -38.46 -33.25 1.76
N VAL A 156 -39.25 -34.09 1.08
CA VAL A 156 -40.09 -33.70 -0.08
C VAL A 156 -41.41 -34.47 -0.10
N CYS A 157 -42.47 -33.86 -0.62
CA CYS A 157 -43.74 -34.54 -0.85
C CYS A 157 -43.63 -35.49 -2.06
N LEU A 158 -43.70 -36.81 -1.80
CA LEU A 158 -43.72 -37.85 -2.82
C LEU A 158 -44.96 -38.76 -2.60
N PRO A 159 -46.11 -38.44 -3.22
CA PRO A 159 -47.39 -39.16 -3.01
C PRO A 159 -47.39 -40.65 -3.38
N GLU A 160 -46.35 -41.10 -4.10
CA GLU A 160 -46.11 -42.50 -4.45
C GLU A 160 -45.36 -43.27 -3.35
N LYS A 161 -44.57 -42.59 -2.51
CA LYS A 161 -43.87 -43.17 -1.36
C LYS A 161 -44.74 -43.11 -0.10
N ASP A 162 -45.20 -41.91 0.26
CA ASP A 162 -46.11 -41.68 1.38
C ASP A 162 -46.97 -40.43 1.12
N ARG A 163 -48.30 -40.54 1.30
CA ARG A 163 -49.25 -39.43 1.14
C ARG A 163 -49.52 -38.65 2.43
N LEU A 164 -49.04 -39.11 3.58
CA LEU A 164 -49.34 -38.57 4.91
C LEU A 164 -48.10 -38.06 5.66
N ALA A 165 -46.89 -38.40 5.18
CA ALA A 165 -45.62 -37.94 5.72
C ALA A 165 -44.69 -37.35 4.64
N TRP A 166 -43.68 -36.58 5.07
CA TRP A 166 -42.59 -36.20 4.19
C TRP A 166 -41.73 -37.41 3.83
N SER A 167 -41.29 -37.48 2.58
CA SER A 167 -40.38 -38.53 2.09
C SER A 167 -38.95 -38.01 1.96
N PRO A 168 -37.92 -38.88 2.11
CA PRO A 168 -36.54 -38.51 1.81
C PRO A 168 -36.37 -38.04 0.37
N ALA A 169 -35.74 -36.86 0.20
CA ALA A 169 -35.29 -36.35 -1.08
C ALA A 169 -33.95 -36.98 -1.45
N SER A 170 -33.79 -37.25 -2.75
CA SER A 170 -32.54 -37.73 -3.36
C SER A 170 -31.99 -36.72 -4.39
N GLU A 171 -32.63 -35.55 -4.52
CA GLU A 171 -32.27 -34.51 -5.49
C GLU A 171 -32.63 -33.11 -4.97
N GLY A 172 -31.88 -32.11 -5.47
CA GLY A 172 -32.09 -30.69 -5.24
C GLY A 172 -31.21 -30.11 -4.13
N GLY A 173 -30.89 -28.81 -4.25
CA GLY A 173 -29.98 -28.13 -3.34
C GLY A 173 -30.50 -28.03 -1.90
N CYS A 174 -29.56 -28.16 -0.97
CA CYS A 174 -29.67 -27.98 0.48
C CYS A 174 -28.38 -27.28 0.97
N SER A 175 -28.17 -27.17 2.28
CA SER A 175 -26.81 -27.07 2.81
C SER A 175 -26.66 -27.86 4.10
N ASP A 176 -25.52 -28.54 4.27
CA ASP A 176 -25.20 -29.32 5.48
C ASP A 176 -24.58 -28.44 6.59
N GLY A 177 -24.13 -27.23 6.22
CA GLY A 177 -23.57 -26.23 7.12
C GLY A 177 -22.07 -26.42 7.40
N ASP A 178 -21.40 -27.34 6.71
CA ASP A 178 -19.97 -27.55 6.77
C ASP A 178 -19.26 -26.76 5.66
N VAL A 179 -18.50 -25.72 6.05
CA VAL A 179 -17.72 -24.88 5.12
C VAL A 179 -16.64 -25.68 4.39
N CYS A 180 -16.31 -26.87 4.89
CA CYS A 180 -15.38 -27.81 4.28
C CYS A 180 -15.99 -28.72 3.23
N THR A 181 -17.23 -28.47 2.83
CA THR A 181 -17.84 -29.15 1.70
C THR A 181 -18.39 -28.16 0.67
N LYS A 182 -18.67 -28.67 -0.52
CA LYS A 182 -19.26 -27.94 -1.65
C LYS A 182 -20.20 -28.86 -2.43
N ASP A 183 -21.03 -28.28 -3.28
CA ASP A 183 -21.99 -29.02 -4.10
C ASP A 183 -22.99 -29.84 -3.25
N ASP A 184 -23.40 -29.25 -2.11
CA ASP A 184 -24.38 -29.75 -1.15
C ASP A 184 -25.67 -30.21 -1.83
N HIS A 185 -25.96 -31.50 -1.71
CA HIS A 185 -27.14 -32.12 -2.30
C HIS A 185 -27.78 -33.12 -1.33
N CYS A 186 -29.04 -33.45 -1.61
CA CYS A 186 -29.78 -34.40 -0.80
C CYS A 186 -29.49 -35.84 -1.24
N GLU A 187 -28.85 -36.62 -0.37
CA GLU A 187 -28.67 -38.07 -0.52
C GLU A 187 -29.41 -38.80 0.63
N ASP A 188 -30.35 -39.68 0.28
CA ASP A 188 -31.19 -40.45 1.22
C ASP A 188 -31.78 -39.63 2.38
N GLY A 189 -32.20 -38.39 2.10
CA GLY A 189 -32.82 -37.49 3.08
C GLY A 189 -31.83 -36.76 4.01
N ARG A 190 -30.52 -36.89 3.80
CA ARG A 190 -29.50 -36.04 4.42
C ARG A 190 -28.97 -35.05 3.40
N CYS A 191 -28.57 -33.88 3.86
CA CYS A 191 -27.71 -33.03 3.05
C CYS A 191 -26.27 -33.54 3.18
N VAL A 192 -25.57 -33.68 2.06
CA VAL A 192 -24.17 -34.07 2.00
C VAL A 192 -23.47 -33.21 0.94
N GLY A 193 -22.34 -32.61 1.30
CA GLY A 193 -21.44 -31.99 0.33
C GLY A 193 -20.23 -32.87 -0.03
N THR A 194 -19.58 -32.52 -1.13
CA THR A 194 -18.28 -33.05 -1.54
C THR A 194 -17.16 -32.35 -0.76
N PRO A 195 -16.20 -33.06 -0.14
CA PRO A 195 -15.10 -32.41 0.57
C PRO A 195 -14.34 -31.40 -0.29
N THR A 196 -14.11 -30.21 0.28
CA THR A 196 -13.27 -29.17 -0.30
C THR A 196 -11.81 -29.54 -0.08
N ASP A 197 -11.03 -29.52 -1.15
CA ASP A 197 -9.58 -29.63 -1.10
C ASP A 197 -8.99 -28.31 -0.58
N CYS A 198 -8.10 -28.42 0.40
CA CYS A 198 -7.44 -27.28 1.05
C CYS A 198 -5.93 -27.29 0.86
N ASP A 199 -5.39 -28.16 0.00
CA ASP A 199 -3.97 -28.19 -0.35
C ASP A 199 -3.55 -26.85 -0.98
N ASP A 200 -2.73 -26.06 -0.29
CA ASP A 200 -2.19 -24.79 -0.82
C ASP A 200 -0.90 -24.98 -1.63
N ASN A 201 -0.48 -26.24 -1.81
CA ASN A 201 0.74 -26.70 -2.48
C ASN A 201 2.04 -26.18 -1.83
N ASN A 202 2.00 -25.77 -0.57
CA ASN A 202 3.18 -25.35 0.18
C ASN A 202 3.64 -26.45 1.15
N ALA A 203 4.82 -27.01 0.89
CA ALA A 203 5.40 -28.07 1.71
C ALA A 203 5.65 -27.67 3.18
N CYS A 204 5.62 -26.36 3.49
CA CYS A 204 5.84 -25.80 4.82
C CYS A 204 4.57 -25.51 5.62
N THR A 205 3.40 -25.76 5.05
CA THR A 205 2.11 -25.73 5.73
C THR A 205 1.58 -27.16 5.94
N ARG A 206 0.68 -27.31 6.91
CA ARG A 206 -0.19 -28.46 7.03
C ARG A 206 -1.61 -28.00 6.82
N ASP A 207 -2.18 -28.46 5.73
CA ASP A 207 -3.53 -28.09 5.37
C ASP A 207 -4.55 -28.92 6.11
N LYS A 208 -5.58 -28.23 6.56
CA LYS A 208 -6.74 -28.82 7.19
C LYS A 208 -7.93 -27.94 6.88
N CYS A 209 -9.10 -28.54 6.74
CA CYS A 209 -10.32 -27.78 6.77
C CYS A 209 -10.96 -27.78 8.17
N ASP A 210 -11.31 -26.61 8.69
CA ASP A 210 -12.15 -26.44 9.88
C ASP A 210 -13.61 -26.17 9.45
N PRO A 211 -14.59 -27.01 9.87
CA PRO A 211 -15.98 -26.91 9.42
C PRO A 211 -16.70 -25.57 9.61
N LYS A 212 -16.14 -24.64 10.38
CA LYS A 212 -16.70 -23.30 10.62
C LYS A 212 -15.89 -22.17 10.00
N VAL A 213 -14.61 -22.38 9.74
CA VAL A 213 -13.68 -21.34 9.26
C VAL A 213 -13.32 -21.56 7.77
N GLY A 214 -13.40 -22.79 7.28
CA GLY A 214 -12.90 -23.20 5.97
C GLY A 214 -11.46 -23.72 6.04
N CYS A 215 -10.71 -23.58 4.94
CA CYS A 215 -9.31 -24.00 4.89
C CYS A 215 -8.43 -23.21 5.87
N VAL A 216 -7.58 -23.93 6.60
CA VAL A 216 -6.55 -23.41 7.49
C VAL A 216 -5.23 -24.11 7.21
N HIS A 217 -4.18 -23.31 7.13
CA HIS A 217 -2.83 -23.73 6.74
C HIS A 217 -1.90 -23.50 7.93
N GLU A 218 -1.59 -24.54 8.69
CA GLU A 218 -0.78 -24.42 9.91
C GLU A 218 0.73 -24.54 9.58
N GLU A 219 1.55 -23.56 9.97
CA GLU A 219 3.01 -23.61 9.74
C GLU A 219 3.65 -24.87 10.33
N THR A 220 4.57 -25.48 9.57
CA THR A 220 5.34 -26.65 9.99
C THR A 220 6.85 -26.38 9.92
N GLN A 221 7.63 -27.24 10.58
CA GLN A 221 9.09 -27.27 10.51
C GLN A 221 9.52 -28.62 9.94
N GLY A 222 10.48 -28.61 9.03
CA GLY A 222 10.98 -29.81 8.36
C GLY A 222 11.86 -29.46 7.17
N GLU A 223 12.28 -30.52 6.47
CA GLU A 223 12.87 -30.46 5.14
C GLU A 223 11.79 -30.07 4.12
N CYS A 224 12.16 -29.25 3.13
CA CYS A 224 11.32 -28.91 1.99
C CYS A 224 12.18 -28.87 0.70
N ASP A 225 11.62 -28.33 -0.37
CA ASP A 225 12.27 -28.06 -1.66
C ASP A 225 11.80 -26.67 -2.07
N ASP A 226 12.72 -25.70 -2.17
CA ASP A 226 12.37 -24.32 -2.54
C ASP A 226 12.25 -24.11 -4.05
N GLY A 227 12.50 -25.16 -4.84
CA GLY A 227 12.50 -25.17 -6.29
C GLY A 227 13.83 -24.74 -6.92
N ASP A 228 14.83 -24.37 -6.13
CA ASP A 228 16.19 -24.09 -6.57
C ASP A 228 17.06 -25.34 -6.43
N VAL A 229 17.49 -25.96 -7.54
CA VAL A 229 18.35 -27.15 -7.48
C VAL A 229 19.80 -26.85 -7.02
N CYS A 230 20.11 -25.59 -6.70
CA CYS A 230 21.40 -25.11 -6.22
C CYS A 230 21.48 -24.94 -4.70
N SER A 231 20.36 -24.93 -4.00
CA SER A 231 20.30 -25.02 -2.53
C SER A 231 20.35 -26.49 -2.10
N ILE A 232 20.90 -26.75 -0.92
CA ILE A 232 20.98 -28.10 -0.35
C ILE A 232 20.53 -28.06 1.11
N GLY A 233 19.47 -28.83 1.40
CA GLY A 233 18.93 -28.98 2.75
C GLY A 233 17.99 -27.85 3.12
N ASP A 234 17.04 -27.55 2.23
CA ASP A 234 16.05 -26.49 2.42
C ASP A 234 15.15 -26.77 3.62
N ILE A 235 14.78 -25.69 4.30
CA ILE A 235 14.03 -25.76 5.55
C ILE A 235 12.84 -24.82 5.58
N CYS A 236 11.77 -25.29 6.22
CA CYS A 236 10.61 -24.48 6.51
C CYS A 236 10.88 -23.50 7.66
N GLU A 237 10.85 -22.20 7.37
CA GLU A 237 10.97 -21.13 8.37
C GLU A 237 9.91 -20.03 8.13
N GLY A 238 8.95 -19.91 9.05
CA GLY A 238 7.87 -18.91 8.98
C GLY A 238 6.84 -19.22 7.89
N GLY A 239 6.47 -20.50 7.73
CA GLY A 239 5.50 -20.96 6.73
C GLY A 239 6.01 -20.95 5.28
N VAL A 240 7.28 -20.62 5.03
CA VAL A 240 7.87 -20.57 3.68
C VAL A 240 9.09 -21.49 3.63
N CYS A 241 9.28 -22.19 2.52
CA CYS A 241 10.51 -22.94 2.27
C CYS A 241 11.65 -21.98 1.95
N LYS A 242 12.78 -22.14 2.64
CA LYS A 242 13.97 -21.31 2.44
C LYS A 242 15.16 -22.17 2.03
N PRO A 243 16.06 -21.63 1.18
CA PRO A 243 17.26 -22.34 0.74
C PRO A 243 18.08 -22.78 1.94
N GLY A 244 18.59 -24.00 1.86
CA GLY A 244 19.49 -24.58 2.84
C GLY A 244 20.81 -23.79 2.98
N PRO A 245 21.58 -24.04 4.07
CA PRO A 245 22.84 -23.34 4.33
C PRO A 245 23.99 -23.79 3.41
N ASP A 246 23.86 -24.96 2.78
CA ASP A 246 24.83 -25.52 1.85
C ASP A 246 24.35 -25.25 0.40
N THR A 247 25.29 -24.98 -0.51
CA THR A 247 25.00 -24.79 -1.94
C THR A 247 25.60 -25.92 -2.77
N LEU A 248 25.01 -26.21 -3.93
CA LEU A 248 25.54 -27.18 -4.88
C LEU A 248 26.90 -26.74 -5.42
N ASP A 249 27.93 -27.51 -5.09
CA ASP A 249 29.28 -27.34 -5.63
C ASP A 249 29.32 -27.75 -7.11
N CYS A 250 29.66 -26.78 -7.96
CA CYS A 250 29.72 -26.94 -9.42
C CYS A 250 31.15 -26.89 -10.00
N ASP A 251 32.18 -26.78 -9.15
CA ASP A 251 33.60 -26.74 -9.55
C ASP A 251 33.98 -28.00 -10.34
N ASP A 252 34.14 -27.88 -11.67
CA ASP A 252 34.67 -28.97 -12.50
C ASP A 252 36.20 -29.00 -12.58
N LYS A 253 36.86 -28.04 -11.92
CA LYS A 253 38.31 -27.84 -11.81
C LYS A 253 38.98 -27.40 -13.10
N ASN A 254 38.20 -26.91 -14.06
CA ASN A 254 38.71 -26.20 -15.22
C ASN A 254 38.77 -24.69 -14.92
N PRO A 255 39.95 -24.08 -14.75
CA PRO A 255 40.06 -22.64 -14.51
C PRO A 255 39.60 -21.77 -15.69
N CYS A 256 39.24 -22.37 -16.83
CA CYS A 256 38.72 -21.66 -18.00
C CYS A 256 37.18 -21.67 -18.11
N THR A 257 36.46 -22.20 -17.12
CA THR A 257 35.00 -22.12 -17.07
C THR A 257 34.52 -21.22 -15.94
N VAL A 258 33.37 -20.57 -16.17
CA VAL A 258 32.61 -19.91 -15.12
C VAL A 258 31.55 -20.90 -14.66
N ASP A 259 31.85 -21.57 -13.56
CA ASP A 259 31.02 -22.64 -13.00
C ASP A 259 29.87 -21.99 -12.21
N THR A 260 28.69 -21.95 -12.83
CA THR A 260 27.51 -21.32 -12.26
C THR A 260 26.44 -22.35 -11.99
N CYS A 261 25.94 -22.42 -10.75
CA CYS A 261 24.70 -23.14 -10.52
C CYS A 261 23.50 -22.31 -10.99
N LYS A 262 22.62 -22.92 -11.80
CA LYS A 262 21.39 -22.31 -12.32
C LYS A 262 20.18 -22.93 -11.62
N PRO A 263 19.26 -22.14 -11.02
CA PRO A 263 18.20 -22.69 -10.16
C PRO A 263 17.30 -23.78 -10.75
N TYR A 264 17.13 -23.81 -12.07
CA TYR A 264 16.27 -24.78 -12.76
C TYR A 264 17.03 -25.88 -13.52
N LYS A 265 18.37 -25.88 -13.46
CA LYS A 265 19.24 -26.72 -14.30
C LYS A 265 20.42 -27.35 -13.55
N GLY A 266 20.81 -26.80 -12.41
CA GLY A 266 22.00 -27.19 -11.67
C GLY A 266 23.26 -26.62 -12.30
N CYS A 267 24.36 -27.35 -12.20
CA CYS A 267 25.66 -26.88 -12.66
C CYS A 267 25.69 -26.62 -14.18
N GLU A 268 26.10 -25.41 -14.54
CA GLU A 268 26.36 -24.97 -15.89
C GLU A 268 27.73 -24.29 -15.94
N ASN A 269 28.67 -24.95 -16.60
CA ASN A 269 30.07 -24.55 -16.66
C ASN A 269 30.32 -23.98 -18.05
N LEU A 270 30.31 -22.64 -18.14
CA LEU A 270 30.41 -21.93 -19.42
C LEU A 270 31.87 -21.62 -19.72
N PHE A 271 32.33 -21.97 -20.92
CA PHE A 271 33.68 -21.61 -21.39
C PHE A 271 33.73 -20.11 -21.74
N GLU A 272 33.92 -19.28 -20.71
CA GLU A 272 34.10 -17.83 -20.77
C GLU A 272 35.52 -17.49 -20.28
N PRO A 273 36.58 -17.83 -21.04
CA PRO A 273 37.97 -17.74 -20.57
C PRO A 273 38.43 -16.32 -20.21
N LEU A 274 37.78 -15.29 -20.75
CA LEU A 274 38.03 -13.88 -20.39
C LEU A 274 37.42 -13.47 -19.03
N LYS A 275 36.46 -14.23 -18.51
CA LYS A 275 35.74 -13.91 -17.27
C LYS A 275 36.11 -14.87 -16.13
N ALA A 276 36.45 -16.11 -16.45
CA ALA A 276 37.02 -17.06 -15.49
C ALA A 276 38.42 -16.66 -15.01
N CYS A 277 39.16 -15.92 -15.85
CA CYS A 277 40.53 -15.46 -15.59
C CYS A 277 40.68 -13.93 -15.58
N ASP A 278 39.60 -13.18 -15.34
CA ASP A 278 39.67 -11.74 -15.10
C ASP A 278 40.35 -11.48 -13.75
N ASP A 279 41.53 -10.85 -13.72
CA ASP A 279 42.21 -10.45 -12.48
C ASP A 279 41.83 -9.02 -12.01
N GLY A 280 40.93 -8.35 -12.75
CA GLY A 280 40.51 -6.98 -12.52
C GLY A 280 41.53 -5.93 -12.92
N ASN A 281 42.66 -6.31 -13.53
CA ASN A 281 43.73 -5.38 -13.89
C ASN A 281 43.63 -4.95 -15.35
N GLN A 282 43.24 -3.69 -15.56
CA GLN A 282 43.14 -3.08 -16.90
C GLN A 282 44.48 -3.06 -17.68
N CYS A 283 45.61 -3.33 -17.00
CA CYS A 283 46.94 -3.40 -17.57
C CYS A 283 47.44 -4.82 -17.86
N THR A 284 46.52 -5.79 -17.91
CA THR A 284 46.78 -7.13 -18.43
C THR A 284 45.78 -7.50 -19.52
N VAL A 285 46.18 -8.39 -20.41
CA VAL A 285 45.29 -9.15 -21.30
C VAL A 285 45.15 -10.53 -20.70
N ASP A 286 43.94 -10.85 -20.28
CA ASP A 286 43.64 -12.15 -19.69
C ASP A 286 43.44 -13.21 -20.77
N GLY A 287 44.06 -14.36 -20.53
CA GLY A 287 43.91 -15.56 -21.32
C GLY A 287 43.71 -16.76 -20.41
N CYS A 288 43.08 -17.80 -20.94
CA CYS A 288 43.03 -19.09 -20.26
C CYS A 288 43.40 -20.21 -21.22
N GLU A 289 44.40 -21.00 -20.82
CA GLU A 289 44.77 -22.23 -21.51
C GLU A 289 44.45 -23.43 -20.59
N PRO A 290 43.55 -24.35 -20.96
CA PRO A 290 43.09 -25.44 -20.08
C PRO A 290 44.18 -26.38 -19.52
N ALA A 291 45.40 -26.33 -20.06
CA ALA A 291 46.54 -27.12 -19.58
C ALA A 291 47.50 -26.34 -18.66
N VAL A 292 47.37 -25.01 -18.58
CA VAL A 292 48.28 -24.10 -17.86
C VAL A 292 47.52 -23.30 -16.78
N GLY A 293 46.25 -22.99 -17.02
CA GLY A 293 45.42 -22.13 -16.18
C GLY A 293 45.28 -20.72 -16.75
N CYS A 294 44.96 -19.77 -15.86
CA CYS A 294 44.91 -18.35 -16.19
C CYS A 294 46.30 -17.78 -16.48
N THR A 295 46.37 -16.88 -17.46
CA THR A 295 47.57 -16.16 -17.88
C THR A 295 47.23 -14.69 -18.08
N HIS A 296 47.99 -13.80 -17.43
CA HIS A 296 47.77 -12.35 -17.49
C HIS A 296 49.00 -11.70 -18.15
N GLU A 297 48.92 -11.36 -19.43
CA GLU A 297 50.04 -10.77 -20.17
C GLU A 297 50.01 -9.22 -20.10
N PRO A 298 51.12 -8.52 -19.82
CA PRO A 298 51.11 -7.06 -19.70
C PRO A 298 50.57 -6.34 -20.95
N PHE A 299 49.55 -5.51 -20.77
CA PHE A 299 48.95 -4.69 -21.81
C PHE A 299 49.55 -3.28 -21.81
N ALA A 300 49.85 -2.73 -22.99
CA ALA A 300 50.37 -1.37 -23.15
C ALA A 300 49.29 -0.46 -23.76
N GLY A 301 48.24 -0.17 -22.96
CA GLY A 301 47.12 0.68 -23.36
C GLY A 301 46.77 1.75 -22.32
N GLN A 302 45.56 2.30 -22.46
CA GLN A 302 44.96 3.19 -21.47
C GLN A 302 44.37 2.39 -20.32
N CYS A 303 44.34 3.00 -19.15
CA CYS A 303 43.70 2.49 -17.94
C CYS A 303 43.09 3.67 -17.17
N ASP A 304 42.49 3.38 -16.03
CA ASP A 304 42.03 4.32 -15.01
C ASP A 304 42.81 4.01 -13.72
N ASP A 305 43.48 5.02 -13.14
CA ASP A 305 44.24 4.87 -11.88
C ASP A 305 43.38 5.11 -10.63
N GLY A 306 42.07 5.38 -10.81
CA GLY A 306 41.12 5.70 -9.76
C GLY A 306 41.20 7.14 -9.27
N ASN A 307 41.91 8.02 -9.99
CA ASN A 307 42.04 9.44 -9.67
C ASN A 307 41.44 10.28 -10.80
N ALA A 308 40.22 10.77 -10.61
CA ALA A 308 39.50 11.61 -11.58
C ALA A 308 40.23 12.93 -11.95
N CYS A 309 41.30 13.28 -11.23
CA CYS A 309 42.14 14.45 -11.47
C CYS A 309 43.35 14.20 -12.37
N THR A 310 43.58 12.97 -12.83
CA THR A 310 44.61 12.66 -13.82
C THR A 310 43.98 12.29 -15.15
N VAL A 311 44.65 12.67 -16.24
CA VAL A 311 44.18 12.35 -17.59
C VAL A 311 45.32 11.80 -18.45
N GLY A 312 45.02 10.73 -19.18
CA GLY A 312 46.01 10.01 -19.97
C GLY A 312 46.79 8.98 -19.15
N ASP A 313 46.13 8.39 -18.16
CA ASP A 313 46.63 7.24 -17.41
C ASP A 313 46.86 6.07 -18.36
N HIS A 314 47.96 5.35 -18.12
CA HIS A 314 48.46 4.35 -19.06
C HIS A 314 49.16 3.21 -18.35
N CYS A 315 49.16 2.07 -19.00
CA CYS A 315 49.77 0.87 -18.46
C CYS A 315 51.29 0.84 -18.69
N GLU A 316 52.05 0.78 -17.59
CA GLU A 316 53.49 0.53 -17.61
C GLU A 316 53.75 -0.84 -16.97
N GLY A 317 53.85 -1.88 -17.81
CA GLY A 317 53.85 -3.27 -17.35
C GLY A 317 52.45 -3.66 -16.87
N THR A 318 52.34 -4.24 -15.68
CA THR A 318 51.07 -4.67 -15.07
C THR A 318 50.49 -3.63 -14.10
N ALA A 319 50.90 -2.36 -14.19
CA ALA A 319 50.45 -1.30 -13.30
C ALA A 319 49.93 -0.12 -14.10
N CYS A 320 48.75 0.37 -13.75
CA CYS A 320 48.28 1.66 -14.22
C CYS A 320 49.15 2.77 -13.62
N LYS A 321 49.57 3.72 -14.46
CA LYS A 321 50.36 4.89 -14.08
C LYS A 321 49.54 6.14 -14.27
N GLU A 322 49.54 6.98 -13.23
CA GLU A 322 48.98 8.33 -13.25
C GLU A 322 49.43 9.09 -14.50
N GLY A 323 48.47 9.66 -15.21
CA GLY A 323 48.69 10.52 -16.36
C GLY A 323 49.45 11.76 -15.91
N SER A 324 50.54 12.12 -16.61
CA SER A 324 51.35 13.29 -16.24
C SER A 324 50.67 14.64 -16.49
N LYS A 325 49.40 14.64 -16.93
CA LYS A 325 48.56 15.83 -17.08
C LYS A 325 47.49 15.80 -15.99
N VAL A 326 47.53 16.83 -15.13
CA VAL A 326 46.45 17.13 -14.19
C VAL A 326 45.23 17.61 -14.98
N LEU A 327 44.04 17.19 -14.56
CA LEU A 327 42.78 17.71 -15.07
C LEU A 327 42.71 19.22 -14.79
N ASP A 328 42.49 19.99 -15.85
CA ASP A 328 42.35 21.44 -15.77
C ASP A 328 40.89 21.75 -15.46
N CYS A 329 40.64 22.27 -14.26
CA CYS A 329 39.30 22.53 -13.73
C CYS A 329 38.92 24.01 -13.75
N GLU A 330 39.72 24.87 -14.39
CA GLU A 330 39.44 26.30 -14.45
C GLU A 330 38.19 26.58 -15.31
N ASP A 331 37.06 26.96 -14.70
CA ASP A 331 35.82 27.31 -15.42
C ASP A 331 35.84 28.74 -15.97
N ASN A 332 36.85 29.53 -15.56
CA ASN A 332 37.07 30.95 -15.87
C ASN A 332 36.06 31.90 -15.19
N ASN A 333 35.38 31.46 -14.13
CA ASN A 333 34.45 32.23 -13.36
C ASN A 333 35.11 32.75 -12.07
N VAL A 334 35.17 34.07 -11.92
CA VAL A 334 35.77 34.70 -10.72
C VAL A 334 34.97 34.46 -9.43
N CYS A 335 33.78 33.86 -9.53
CA CYS A 335 32.86 33.58 -8.45
C CYS A 335 32.83 32.12 -7.98
N THR A 336 33.73 31.28 -8.50
CA THR A 336 33.97 29.90 -8.08
C THR A 336 35.42 29.73 -7.65
N ALA A 337 35.68 28.74 -6.82
CA ALA A 337 37.01 28.28 -6.43
C ALA A 337 37.23 26.91 -7.04
N ASP A 338 37.85 26.90 -8.21
CA ASP A 338 38.12 25.69 -8.96
C ASP A 338 39.16 24.82 -8.25
N SER A 339 38.82 23.56 -8.04
CA SER A 339 39.78 22.56 -7.57
C SER A 339 39.43 21.19 -8.10
N CYS A 340 40.34 20.23 -7.92
CA CYS A 340 40.12 18.87 -8.38
C CYS A 340 40.13 17.89 -7.22
N ASN A 341 39.02 17.18 -7.05
CA ASN A 341 38.81 16.12 -6.08
C ASN A 341 39.11 14.76 -6.72
N LYS A 342 40.02 13.98 -6.10
CA LYS A 342 40.49 12.71 -6.65
C LYS A 342 39.38 11.68 -6.94
N ALA A 343 38.28 11.72 -6.20
CA ALA A 343 37.18 10.78 -6.37
C ALA A 343 36.15 11.21 -7.42
N TYR A 344 36.03 12.52 -7.69
CA TYR A 344 34.86 13.08 -8.39
C TYR A 344 35.21 13.96 -9.60
N GLY A 345 36.45 14.47 -9.69
CA GLY A 345 36.91 15.31 -10.78
C GLY A 345 36.92 16.78 -10.39
N CYS A 346 36.47 17.66 -11.28
CA CYS A 346 36.43 19.09 -11.02
C CYS A 346 35.27 19.47 -10.10
N ILE A 347 35.55 20.39 -9.17
CA ILE A 347 34.60 20.94 -8.20
C ILE A 347 34.73 22.47 -8.19
N HIS A 348 33.62 23.18 -8.04
CA HIS A 348 33.49 24.61 -8.36
C HIS A 348 32.83 25.40 -7.22
N ALA A 349 33.45 25.36 -6.03
CA ALA A 349 32.85 25.90 -4.81
C ALA A 349 32.59 27.43 -4.89
N TYR A 350 31.36 27.87 -4.60
CA TYR A 350 30.98 29.29 -4.72
C TYR A 350 31.75 30.21 -3.77
N LEU A 351 32.29 31.31 -4.31
CA LEU A 351 32.97 32.34 -3.56
C LEU A 351 32.04 33.50 -3.17
N GLN A 352 32.33 34.12 -2.02
CA GLN A 352 31.68 35.34 -1.52
C GLN A 352 32.68 36.51 -1.54
N VAL A 353 33.23 36.78 -2.72
CA VAL A 353 34.29 37.79 -2.93
C VAL A 353 33.80 38.96 -3.80
N PRO A 354 34.43 40.14 -3.70
CA PRO A 354 34.19 41.22 -4.66
C PRO A 354 34.58 40.78 -6.07
N CYS A 355 33.81 41.20 -7.06
CA CYS A 355 34.02 40.92 -8.47
C CYS A 355 33.74 42.19 -9.30
N ASP A 356 33.61 42.03 -10.62
CA ASP A 356 33.24 43.06 -11.59
C ASP A 356 32.28 42.36 -12.56
N ASP A 357 31.01 42.79 -12.60
CA ASP A 357 30.00 42.17 -13.48
C ASP A 357 30.04 42.70 -14.92
N GLY A 358 30.94 43.64 -15.21
CA GLY A 358 31.18 44.24 -16.51
C GLY A 358 30.21 45.36 -16.87
N GLU A 359 29.29 45.74 -15.98
CA GLU A 359 28.29 46.77 -16.22
C GLU A 359 28.69 48.08 -15.53
N ASP A 360 29.14 49.10 -16.28
CA ASP A 360 29.60 50.42 -15.77
C ASP A 360 28.63 51.17 -14.81
N CYS A 361 27.41 50.67 -14.63
CA CYS A 361 26.33 51.30 -13.88
C CYS A 361 25.92 50.54 -12.59
N THR A 362 26.48 49.36 -12.33
CA THR A 362 26.38 48.66 -11.04
C THR A 362 27.48 49.16 -10.08
N GLU A 363 27.28 48.94 -8.77
CA GLU A 363 28.29 49.24 -7.76
C GLU A 363 28.33 48.15 -6.67
N ASN A 364 29.54 47.91 -6.15
CA ASN A 364 29.85 46.95 -5.06
C ASN A 364 29.55 45.49 -5.42
N ASP A 365 29.92 45.10 -6.63
CA ASP A 365 29.66 43.78 -7.20
C ASP A 365 30.28 42.67 -6.36
N VAL A 366 29.46 41.66 -6.09
CA VAL A 366 29.80 40.55 -5.22
C VAL A 366 29.35 39.25 -5.86
N CYS A 367 30.16 38.22 -5.70
CA CYS A 367 29.82 36.87 -6.11
C CYS A 367 28.72 36.30 -5.23
N LEU A 368 27.64 35.83 -5.85
CA LEU A 368 26.52 35.20 -5.19
C LEU A 368 26.01 34.02 -6.04
N VAL A 369 26.17 32.80 -5.50
CA VAL A 369 25.88 31.54 -6.20
C VAL A 369 26.55 31.45 -7.59
N GLY A 370 27.87 31.65 -7.61
CA GLY A 370 28.65 31.56 -8.86
C GLY A 370 28.38 32.67 -9.88
N LYS A 371 27.52 33.65 -9.59
CA LYS A 371 27.27 34.80 -10.46
C LYS A 371 27.81 36.07 -9.83
N CYS A 372 28.56 36.86 -10.61
CA CYS A 372 28.86 38.23 -10.22
C CYS A 372 27.64 39.12 -10.45
N SER A 373 27.28 39.92 -9.46
CA SER A 373 26.23 40.94 -9.60
C SER A 373 26.44 42.09 -8.64
N GLY A 374 26.34 43.32 -9.14
CA GLY A 374 26.36 44.54 -8.34
C GLY A 374 25.00 45.18 -8.12
N LYS A 375 24.99 46.18 -7.23
CA LYS A 375 23.78 46.94 -6.97
C LYS A 375 23.55 47.95 -8.09
N LYS A 376 22.41 47.83 -8.76
CA LYS A 376 21.95 48.79 -9.77
C LYS A 376 21.94 50.22 -9.22
N THR A 377 22.69 51.12 -9.83
CA THR A 377 22.64 52.55 -9.49
C THR A 377 21.59 53.29 -10.33
N SER A 378 21.36 54.56 -10.01
CA SER A 378 20.52 55.45 -10.84
C SER A 378 21.08 55.70 -12.25
N ALA A 379 22.32 55.26 -12.55
CA ALA A 379 22.92 55.36 -13.87
C ALA A 379 22.43 54.29 -14.87
N CYS A 380 21.98 53.11 -14.41
CA CYS A 380 21.57 52.00 -15.29
C CYS A 380 20.28 52.24 -16.08
N GLY A 381 19.64 53.41 -15.92
CA GLY A 381 18.33 53.68 -16.50
C GLY A 381 17.19 52.94 -15.80
N PHE A 382 15.98 53.45 -16.03
CA PHE A 382 14.76 52.88 -15.47
C PHE A 382 14.25 51.76 -16.38
N CYS A 383 14.06 50.56 -15.82
CA CYS A 383 13.50 49.43 -16.53
C CYS A 383 11.99 49.56 -16.66
N LYS A 384 11.54 49.78 -17.89
CA LYS A 384 10.14 49.63 -18.27
C LYS A 384 9.84 48.14 -18.47
N TYR A 385 9.47 47.46 -17.39
CA TYR A 385 8.99 46.07 -17.45
C TYR A 385 7.60 46.03 -18.11
N GLU A 386 7.38 45.09 -19.02
CA GLU A 386 6.08 44.84 -19.65
C GLU A 386 5.54 43.49 -19.13
N PRO A 387 4.75 43.51 -18.03
CA PRO A 387 4.33 42.29 -17.35
C PRO A 387 3.25 41.50 -18.09
N ASN A 388 3.20 40.20 -17.80
CA ASN A 388 2.11 39.31 -18.22
C ASN A 388 0.94 39.38 -17.21
N PRO A 389 -0.34 39.37 -17.64
CA PRO A 389 -1.51 39.34 -16.73
C PRO A 389 -1.56 38.16 -15.75
N ASP A 390 -0.99 37.00 -16.07
CA ASP A 390 -1.08 35.82 -15.20
C ASP A 390 0.00 35.85 -14.11
N ALA A 391 -0.36 36.38 -12.93
CA ALA A 391 0.53 36.50 -11.79
C ALA A 391 -0.11 36.08 -10.45
N HIS A 392 0.73 35.71 -9.48
CA HIS A 392 0.34 35.16 -8.18
C HIS A 392 1.23 35.68 -7.05
N LYS A 393 0.67 36.50 -6.15
CA LYS A 393 1.41 37.09 -5.02
C LYS A 393 1.52 36.11 -3.85
N ILE A 394 2.71 35.97 -3.27
CA ILE A 394 2.97 35.09 -2.12
C ILE A 394 2.41 35.72 -0.83
N THR A 395 1.55 35.00 -0.10
CA THR A 395 0.87 35.47 1.12
C THR A 395 1.40 34.85 2.40
N SER A 396 2.08 33.72 2.32
CA SER A 396 2.82 33.12 3.42
C SER A 396 4.13 32.53 2.90
N LEU A 397 5.18 32.66 3.70
CA LEU A 397 6.48 32.02 3.52
C LEU A 397 6.91 31.54 4.91
N GLU A 398 7.03 30.22 5.08
CA GLU A 398 7.35 29.61 6.38
C GLU A 398 8.46 28.58 6.16
N LEU A 399 9.60 28.79 6.81
CA LEU A 399 10.66 27.78 6.91
C LEU A 399 10.16 26.62 7.82
N GLY A 400 10.72 25.41 7.68
CA GLY A 400 10.32 24.24 8.47
C GLY A 400 10.24 24.50 9.99
N THR A 401 9.45 23.72 10.72
CA THR A 401 9.30 23.89 12.19
C THR A 401 9.66 22.64 12.97
N GLY A 402 10.95 22.51 13.29
CA GLY A 402 11.43 21.66 14.40
C GLY A 402 11.45 20.14 14.16
N HIS A 403 11.16 19.69 12.94
CA HIS A 403 11.42 18.32 12.50
C HIS A 403 12.30 18.34 11.26
N ILE A 404 13.36 17.53 11.26
CA ILE A 404 14.07 17.15 10.03
C ILE A 404 13.00 16.44 9.18
N GLY A 405 12.68 17.04 8.04
CA GLY A 405 11.55 16.61 7.23
C GLY A 405 10.32 17.53 7.31
N GLY A 406 10.37 18.56 6.49
CA GLY A 406 9.19 19.18 5.88
C GLY A 406 9.67 19.88 4.62
N GLY A 407 9.24 19.44 3.43
CA GLY A 407 9.89 19.94 2.22
C GLY A 407 9.56 19.28 0.88
N MET A 408 10.43 19.63 -0.08
CA MET A 408 10.52 19.15 -1.44
C MET A 408 11.83 18.37 -1.61
N ASP A 409 11.85 17.45 -2.56
CA ASP A 409 13.01 16.67 -2.96
C ASP A 409 14.04 17.58 -3.65
N LEU A 410 15.19 17.80 -3.00
CA LEU A 410 16.23 18.71 -3.49
C LEU A 410 17.41 17.97 -4.11
N ASP A 411 17.70 16.72 -3.68
CA ASP A 411 18.76 15.86 -4.24
C ASP A 411 18.25 14.80 -5.25
N ASP A 412 16.93 14.64 -5.43
CA ASP A 412 16.26 13.58 -6.21
C ASP A 412 16.55 12.15 -5.69
N ASN A 413 16.94 12.01 -4.42
CA ASN A 413 17.26 10.74 -3.77
C ASN A 413 16.17 10.32 -2.77
N PRO A 414 15.31 9.34 -3.10
CA PRO A 414 14.24 8.93 -2.19
C PRO A 414 14.72 8.25 -0.88
N ASP A 415 16.01 7.93 -0.77
CA ASP A 415 16.61 7.34 0.44
C ASP A 415 17.05 8.40 1.48
N THR A 416 17.21 9.68 1.11
CA THR A 416 17.44 10.79 2.08
C THR A 416 16.13 11.30 2.70
N CYS A 417 14.97 10.94 2.15
CA CYS A 417 13.65 11.25 2.69
C CYS A 417 13.42 10.80 4.14
N ALA A 418 12.63 11.57 4.89
CA ALA A 418 12.20 11.25 6.26
C ALA A 418 10.68 10.95 6.32
N PRO A 419 10.23 9.76 6.76
CA PRO A 419 11.00 8.51 6.85
C PRO A 419 11.40 7.97 5.46
N ALA A 420 12.46 7.16 5.42
CA ALA A 420 13.02 6.59 4.19
C ALA A 420 11.97 5.90 3.32
N GLY A 421 12.00 6.18 2.00
CA GLY A 421 11.02 5.68 1.04
C GLY A 421 9.60 6.27 1.16
N SER A 422 9.33 7.18 2.10
CA SER A 422 8.05 7.89 2.21
C SER A 422 8.23 9.34 2.64
N CYS A 423 8.58 10.17 1.66
CA CYS A 423 8.82 11.61 1.74
C CYS A 423 7.61 12.48 2.19
N SER A 424 6.58 11.87 2.76
CA SER A 424 5.35 12.45 3.32
C SER A 424 5.56 13.31 4.57
N ASN A 425 6.60 13.00 5.35
CA ASN A 425 7.07 13.82 6.48
C ASN A 425 8.43 14.45 6.14
N GLY A 426 8.61 14.79 4.87
CA GLY A 426 9.62 15.71 4.37
C GLY A 426 10.98 15.15 4.01
N ILE A 427 11.78 16.09 3.52
CA ILE A 427 12.97 15.93 2.69
C ILE A 427 13.79 17.21 2.92
N ASP A 428 15.12 17.10 2.82
CA ASP A 428 16.10 18.17 2.58
C ASP A 428 15.65 19.54 3.13
N ASN A 429 15.69 19.65 4.46
CA ASN A 429 15.50 20.90 5.17
C ASN A 429 16.34 20.92 6.45
N GLU A 430 17.64 20.69 6.33
CA GLU A 430 18.58 20.76 7.47
C GLU A 430 18.53 22.15 8.11
N LEU A 431 18.44 23.20 7.28
CA LEU A 431 18.22 24.57 7.74
C LEU A 431 16.80 24.83 8.26
N GLY A 432 15.88 23.88 8.14
CA GLY A 432 14.53 23.94 8.71
C GLY A 432 14.52 24.13 10.24
N GLN A 433 15.59 23.74 10.94
CA GLN A 433 15.72 24.03 12.38
C GLN A 433 15.76 25.55 12.68
N LEU A 434 16.18 26.38 11.72
CA LEU A 434 16.21 27.85 11.85
C LEU A 434 14.82 28.48 11.89
N GLY A 435 13.75 27.77 11.48
CA GLY A 435 12.40 28.34 11.41
C GLY A 435 11.90 28.89 12.75
N VAL A 436 12.34 28.31 13.86
CA VAL A 436 12.06 28.81 15.24
C VAL A 436 12.59 30.23 15.47
N PHE A 437 13.63 30.65 14.74
CA PHE A 437 14.25 31.96 14.87
C PHE A 437 13.77 32.97 13.81
N VAL A 438 13.49 32.52 12.58
CA VAL A 438 13.21 33.43 11.45
C VAL A 438 11.73 33.56 11.09
N ASN A 439 10.88 32.56 11.37
CA ASN A 439 9.51 32.55 10.85
C ASN A 439 8.63 33.70 11.37
N ASP A 440 8.78 34.09 12.64
CA ASP A 440 8.03 35.25 13.18
C ASP A 440 8.43 36.56 12.50
N GLY A 441 9.72 36.71 12.15
CA GLY A 441 10.23 37.85 11.37
C GLY A 441 9.67 37.86 9.95
N ILE A 442 9.83 36.76 9.21
CA ILE A 442 9.32 36.59 7.84
C ILE A 442 7.81 36.86 7.78
N LYS A 443 7.04 36.28 8.70
CA LYS A 443 5.60 36.45 8.81
C LYS A 443 5.19 37.89 9.09
N THR A 444 5.95 38.60 9.90
CA THR A 444 5.72 40.03 10.18
C THR A 444 6.01 40.87 8.93
N SER A 445 7.18 40.69 8.30
CA SER A 445 7.57 41.40 7.07
C SER A 445 6.57 41.19 5.93
N MET A 446 6.08 39.96 5.74
CA MET A 446 5.03 39.67 4.77
C MET A 446 3.68 40.30 5.13
N ALA A 447 3.30 40.31 6.42
CA ALA A 447 2.04 40.90 6.89
C ALA A 447 2.03 42.44 6.76
N GLU A 448 3.16 43.09 7.05
CA GLU A 448 3.36 44.53 6.92
C GLU A 448 3.55 44.97 5.46
N GLY A 449 3.92 44.04 4.57
CA GLY A 449 4.12 44.30 3.14
C GLY A 449 5.50 44.89 2.81
N THR A 450 6.50 44.68 3.68
CA THR A 450 7.91 45.03 3.36
C THR A 450 8.53 44.05 2.37
N VAL A 451 7.99 42.82 2.28
CA VAL A 451 8.33 41.80 1.28
C VAL A 451 7.07 41.46 0.49
N MET A 452 7.07 41.69 -0.83
CA MET A 452 5.94 41.38 -1.71
C MET A 452 6.38 40.62 -2.97
N TYR A 453 6.84 39.39 -2.78
CA TYR A 453 7.13 38.50 -3.91
C TYR A 453 5.88 38.11 -4.71
N VAL A 454 6.01 38.16 -6.03
CA VAL A 454 4.98 37.78 -7.02
C VAL A 454 5.57 36.81 -8.03
N PHE A 455 4.90 35.67 -8.23
CA PHE A 455 5.20 34.78 -9.34
C PHE A 455 4.51 35.27 -10.62
N GLU A 456 5.24 35.40 -11.72
CA GLU A 456 4.69 35.69 -13.05
C GLU A 456 4.80 34.45 -13.95
N PHE A 457 3.69 34.07 -14.57
CA PHE A 457 3.59 32.90 -15.44
C PHE A 457 3.73 33.33 -16.90
N LYS A 458 4.95 33.34 -17.45
CA LYS A 458 5.22 33.80 -18.82
C LYS A 458 5.09 32.64 -19.82
N ASN A 459 4.19 32.80 -20.78
CA ASN A 459 3.79 31.79 -21.77
C ASN A 459 3.23 30.49 -21.14
N PHE A 460 2.37 30.61 -20.11
CA PHE A 460 1.81 29.48 -19.38
C PHE A 460 1.29 28.35 -20.29
N SER A 461 1.65 27.12 -19.95
CA SER A 461 1.20 25.91 -20.66
C SER A 461 1.06 24.73 -19.70
N LEU A 462 0.01 23.94 -19.92
CA LEU A 462 -0.23 22.66 -19.23
C LEU A 462 0.45 21.46 -19.92
N THR A 463 1.10 21.67 -21.06
CA THR A 463 1.67 20.59 -21.88
C THR A 463 3.14 20.81 -22.24
N ASN A 464 3.58 22.06 -22.36
CA ASN A 464 4.96 22.42 -22.67
C ASN A 464 5.61 23.13 -21.46
N PRO A 465 6.93 23.08 -21.31
CA PRO A 465 7.64 23.96 -20.39
C PRO A 465 7.37 25.43 -20.70
N PHE A 466 7.28 26.25 -19.66
CA PHE A 466 7.10 27.69 -19.72
C PHE A 466 8.06 28.39 -18.74
N THR A 467 8.03 29.73 -18.70
CA THR A 467 8.91 30.50 -17.82
C THR A 467 8.13 31.00 -16.60
N LEU A 468 8.60 30.66 -15.41
CA LEU A 468 8.09 31.17 -14.14
C LEU A 468 9.09 32.18 -13.56
N ASN A 469 8.73 33.45 -13.50
CA ASN A 469 9.58 34.47 -12.87
C ASN A 469 9.15 34.66 -11.41
N LEU A 470 10.12 34.93 -10.52
CA LEU A 470 9.85 35.38 -9.16
C LEU A 470 10.32 36.84 -9.04
N LEU A 471 9.37 37.73 -8.85
CA LEU A 471 9.59 39.17 -8.88
C LEU A 471 9.37 39.77 -7.49
N ASP A 472 10.32 40.56 -7.00
CA ASP A 472 10.02 41.48 -5.91
C ASP A 472 9.20 42.67 -6.45
N SER A 473 8.27 43.16 -5.65
CA SER A 473 7.23 44.10 -6.10
C SER A 473 6.78 45.03 -4.97
N ARG A 474 5.91 45.98 -5.30
CA ARG A 474 5.17 46.80 -4.34
C ARG A 474 3.72 46.94 -4.77
N LEU A 475 2.82 47.20 -3.82
CA LEU A 475 1.44 47.53 -4.13
C LEU A 475 1.38 48.80 -5.00
N ALA A 476 0.55 48.81 -6.05
CA ALA A 476 0.49 49.94 -6.98
C ALA A 476 -0.30 51.14 -6.42
N ASP A 477 0.04 52.34 -6.91
CA ASP A 477 -0.69 53.57 -6.58
C ASP A 477 -2.14 53.59 -7.10
N SER A 478 -2.52 52.65 -7.99
CA SER A 478 -3.90 52.45 -8.44
C SER A 478 -4.81 51.92 -7.33
N ASN A 479 -4.26 51.16 -6.36
CA ASN A 479 -5.04 50.42 -5.36
C ASN A 479 -4.39 50.36 -3.95
N PRO A 480 -3.88 51.47 -3.38
CA PRO A 480 -3.03 51.47 -2.17
C PRO A 480 -3.70 50.98 -0.86
N PHE A 481 -4.98 50.63 -0.90
CA PHE A 481 -5.75 50.08 0.22
C PHE A 481 -6.23 48.63 0.00
N CYS A 482 -5.74 47.96 -1.04
CA CYS A 482 -6.09 46.57 -1.37
C CYS A 482 -5.56 45.59 -0.30
N LYS A 483 -6.34 44.57 0.09
CA LYS A 483 -5.89 43.59 1.09
C LYS A 483 -5.05 42.49 0.43
N PHE A 484 -3.77 42.80 0.18
CA PHE A 484 -2.75 41.95 -0.45
C PHE A 484 -2.43 40.61 0.27
N GLN A 485 -3.24 40.19 1.24
CA GLN A 485 -3.20 38.86 1.87
C GLN A 485 -4.37 37.94 1.48
N SER A 486 -5.40 38.49 0.83
CA SER A 486 -6.66 37.78 0.55
C SER A 486 -7.41 38.26 -0.69
N GLU A 487 -7.01 39.38 -1.29
CA GLU A 487 -7.64 40.02 -2.44
C GLU A 487 -6.67 40.08 -3.62
N GLU A 488 -7.20 40.00 -4.85
CA GLU A 488 -6.43 40.22 -6.08
C GLU A 488 -6.13 41.72 -6.21
N CYS A 489 -4.84 42.07 -6.31
CA CYS A 489 -4.34 43.44 -6.27
C CYS A 489 -3.41 43.72 -7.47
N ASP A 490 -3.32 44.99 -7.86
CA ASP A 490 -2.30 45.52 -8.77
C ASP A 490 -0.94 45.70 -8.04
N TYR A 491 0.16 45.31 -8.69
CA TYR A 491 1.52 45.44 -8.17
C TYR A 491 2.48 45.99 -9.23
N GLU A 492 3.41 46.86 -8.82
CA GLU A 492 4.52 47.32 -9.64
C GLU A 492 5.78 46.50 -9.33
N VAL A 493 6.49 46.05 -10.38
CA VAL A 493 7.76 45.31 -10.24
C VAL A 493 8.85 46.24 -9.70
N ALA A 494 9.56 45.79 -8.66
CA ALA A 494 10.69 46.52 -8.09
C ALA A 494 11.86 46.57 -9.09
N GLN A 495 12.53 47.73 -9.20
CA GLN A 495 13.68 47.88 -10.10
C GLN A 495 14.86 46.99 -9.70
N ASP A 496 14.99 46.69 -8.41
CA ASP A 496 16.02 45.81 -7.85
C ASP A 496 15.71 44.32 -8.12
N SER A 497 14.53 43.98 -8.65
CA SER A 497 14.17 42.63 -9.11
C SER A 497 14.60 42.34 -10.56
N LEU A 498 15.20 43.32 -11.24
CA LEU A 498 15.52 43.30 -12.66
C LEU A 498 17.00 43.57 -12.90
N ASP A 499 17.60 42.87 -13.87
CA ASP A 499 18.96 43.15 -14.33
C ASP A 499 19.06 44.50 -15.10
N VAL A 500 20.27 44.83 -15.54
CA VAL A 500 20.55 46.01 -16.39
C VAL A 500 19.84 45.97 -17.75
N ASN A 501 19.51 44.77 -18.25
CA ASN A 501 18.79 44.51 -19.50
C ASN A 501 17.26 44.40 -19.29
N CYS A 502 16.78 44.66 -18.07
CA CYS A 502 15.38 44.57 -17.65
C CYS A 502 14.76 43.18 -17.67
N ASN A 503 15.58 42.13 -17.58
CA ASN A 503 15.12 40.76 -17.35
C ASN A 503 14.95 40.49 -15.84
N PRO A 504 14.01 39.62 -15.44
CA PRO A 504 13.91 39.14 -14.06
C PRO A 504 15.20 38.49 -13.57
N LEU A 505 15.67 38.88 -12.37
CA LEU A 505 16.85 38.26 -11.75
C LEU A 505 16.62 36.79 -11.36
N ILE A 506 15.37 36.42 -11.05
CA ILE A 506 14.97 35.07 -10.67
C ILE A 506 13.97 34.55 -11.71
N SER A 507 14.40 33.57 -12.52
CA SER A 507 13.60 33.01 -13.61
C SER A 507 13.84 31.52 -13.74
N PHE A 508 12.77 30.73 -13.63
CA PHE A 508 12.76 29.30 -13.90
C PHE A 508 12.23 29.08 -15.32
N ASN A 509 13.14 28.92 -16.27
CA ASN A 509 12.86 28.73 -17.69
C ASN A 509 12.35 27.31 -18.06
N ASN A 510 12.30 26.39 -17.09
CA ASN A 510 11.94 24.99 -17.25
C ASN A 510 10.63 24.61 -16.51
N ALA A 511 9.80 25.59 -16.13
CA ALA A 511 8.60 25.35 -15.34
C ALA A 511 7.59 24.46 -16.10
N GLN A 512 7.12 23.38 -15.49
CA GLN A 512 6.23 22.39 -16.12
C GLN A 512 5.15 21.93 -15.14
N VAL A 513 3.93 21.71 -15.65
CA VAL A 513 2.84 21.09 -14.89
C VAL A 513 2.77 19.60 -15.22
N ILE A 514 2.85 18.75 -14.20
CA ILE A 514 2.68 17.29 -14.30
C ILE A 514 1.46 16.92 -13.44
N GLY A 515 0.35 16.56 -14.08
CA GLY A 515 -0.93 16.35 -13.40
C GLY A 515 -1.45 17.67 -12.82
N ASN A 516 -1.40 17.82 -11.49
CA ASN A 516 -1.74 19.06 -10.79
C ASN A 516 -0.54 19.75 -10.11
N VAL A 517 0.67 19.21 -10.30
CA VAL A 517 1.89 19.68 -9.65
C VAL A 517 2.71 20.49 -10.63
N LEU A 518 2.91 21.77 -10.33
CA LEU A 518 3.92 22.62 -10.95
C LEU A 518 5.28 22.26 -10.37
N ARG A 519 6.26 21.98 -11.24
CA ARG A 519 7.68 21.83 -10.91
C ARG A 519 8.50 22.82 -11.72
N ALA A 520 9.54 23.41 -11.14
CA ALA A 520 10.47 24.30 -11.83
C ALA A 520 11.82 24.33 -11.11
N GLY A 521 12.88 24.75 -11.79
CA GLY A 521 14.22 24.83 -11.24
C GLY A 521 15.02 23.52 -11.28
N GLY A 522 16.06 23.43 -10.44
CA GLY A 522 17.06 22.36 -10.45
C GLY A 522 18.49 22.90 -10.47
N GLU A 523 19.44 22.04 -10.83
CA GLU A 523 20.85 22.39 -11.07
C GLU A 523 20.99 23.59 -12.03
N GLY A 524 21.90 24.51 -11.73
CA GLY A 524 22.12 25.73 -12.51
C GLY A 524 21.07 26.84 -12.34
N HIS A 525 19.97 26.59 -11.61
CA HIS A 525 19.09 27.67 -11.14
C HIS A 525 19.55 28.15 -9.76
N ALA A 526 19.56 29.47 -9.58
CA ALA A 526 19.92 30.11 -8.31
C ALA A 526 18.93 31.24 -8.00
N PHE A 527 18.73 31.55 -6.72
CA PHE A 527 18.08 32.81 -6.34
C PHE A 527 18.73 33.48 -5.13
N PRO A 528 18.96 34.81 -5.19
CA PRO A 528 19.31 35.58 -4.01
C PRO A 528 18.05 35.79 -3.16
N LEU A 529 18.00 35.15 -1.99
CA LEU A 529 17.03 35.48 -0.96
C LEU A 529 17.51 36.73 -0.20
N GLN A 530 16.75 37.82 -0.32
CA GLN A 530 16.91 39.01 0.52
C GLN A 530 15.70 39.11 1.47
N ALA A 531 15.95 39.06 2.78
CA ALA A 531 14.92 39.14 3.80
C ALA A 531 15.30 40.14 4.90
N ASP A 532 14.46 41.13 5.14
CA ASP A 532 14.65 42.04 6.29
C ASP A 532 14.32 41.31 7.60
N LEU A 533 15.34 41.17 8.45
CA LEU A 533 15.21 40.62 9.80
C LEU A 533 14.72 41.68 10.79
N ILE A 534 14.35 41.22 11.99
CA ILE A 534 13.90 42.04 13.11
C ILE A 534 14.88 43.21 13.32
N GLY A 535 14.38 44.44 13.14
CA GLY A 535 15.19 45.67 13.21
C GLY A 535 15.71 46.22 11.88
N GLY A 536 15.24 45.70 10.73
CA GLY A 536 15.57 46.25 9.41
C GLY A 536 17.03 46.00 9.02
N GLN A 537 17.53 44.79 9.31
CA GLN A 537 18.85 44.34 8.85
C GLN A 537 18.63 43.32 7.74
N PRO A 538 19.11 43.57 6.50
CA PRO A 538 18.91 42.65 5.41
C PRO A 538 19.79 41.41 5.61
N LEU A 539 19.15 40.24 5.61
CA LEU A 539 19.78 38.94 5.41
C LEU A 539 19.85 38.70 3.90
N VAL A 540 21.05 38.53 3.36
CA VAL A 540 21.25 38.11 1.97
C VAL A 540 21.86 36.71 1.97
N LEU A 541 21.18 35.77 1.33
CA LEU A 541 21.64 34.41 1.13
C LEU A 541 21.44 34.02 -0.33
N GLY A 542 22.50 33.58 -0.99
CA GLY A 542 22.39 32.86 -2.25
C GLY A 542 21.85 31.45 -1.97
N ILE A 543 20.83 31.04 -2.72
CA ILE A 543 20.30 29.67 -2.72
C ILE A 543 20.61 29.05 -4.09
N ALA A 544 21.43 28.00 -4.08
CA ALA A 544 21.86 27.21 -5.22
C ALA A 544 20.89 26.05 -5.52
N SER A 545 21.01 25.45 -6.70
CA SER A 545 20.14 24.37 -7.20
C SER A 545 18.66 24.61 -6.88
N ALA A 546 18.21 25.83 -7.14
CA ALA A 546 16.94 26.37 -6.70
C ALA A 546 15.77 25.62 -7.34
N ARG A 547 14.87 25.06 -6.53
CA ARG A 547 13.73 24.24 -6.96
C ARG A 547 12.42 24.80 -6.42
N LEU A 548 11.36 24.64 -7.21
CA LEU A 548 9.96 24.96 -6.86
C LEU A 548 9.07 23.75 -7.14
N GLN A 549 8.24 23.37 -6.17
CA GLN A 549 7.18 22.38 -6.34
C GLN A 549 5.90 22.86 -5.66
N ALA A 550 4.83 23.04 -6.42
CA ALA A 550 3.54 23.51 -5.90
C ALA A 550 2.34 22.82 -6.52
N ASN A 551 1.31 22.59 -5.73
CA ASN A 551 -0.01 22.20 -6.24
C ASN A 551 -0.71 23.44 -6.79
N LEU A 552 -1.26 23.31 -7.99
CA LEU A 552 -2.14 24.33 -8.56
C LEU A 552 -3.51 24.28 -7.86
N VAL A 553 -3.99 25.45 -7.43
CA VAL A 553 -5.35 25.63 -6.89
C VAL A 553 -6.21 26.23 -8.00
N TRP A 554 -7.27 25.51 -8.38
CA TRP A 554 -8.13 25.87 -9.50
C TRP A 554 -9.49 26.40 -9.03
N ASP A 555 -9.98 27.46 -9.69
CA ASP A 555 -11.39 27.80 -9.74
C ASP A 555 -11.83 27.77 -11.21
N GLN A 556 -12.71 26.83 -11.55
CA GLN A 556 -13.06 26.49 -12.92
C GLN A 556 -11.80 26.22 -13.76
N ASP A 557 -11.55 27.02 -14.80
CA ASP A 557 -10.40 26.91 -15.70
C ASP A 557 -9.28 27.93 -15.37
N LYS A 558 -9.39 28.72 -14.28
CA LYS A 558 -8.35 29.68 -13.85
C LYS A 558 -7.57 29.11 -12.67
N VAL A 559 -6.24 29.21 -12.71
CA VAL A 559 -5.41 29.03 -11.51
C VAL A 559 -5.68 30.22 -10.59
N VAL A 560 -6.11 29.97 -9.36
CA VAL A 560 -6.39 31.00 -8.34
C VAL A 560 -5.37 31.01 -7.21
N GLY A 561 -4.45 30.05 -7.18
CA GLY A 561 -3.36 30.04 -6.22
C GLY A 561 -2.43 28.85 -6.40
N LEU A 562 -1.38 28.86 -5.61
CA LEU A 562 -0.35 27.83 -5.50
C LEU A 562 -0.20 27.50 -4.01
N GLU A 563 -0.08 26.22 -3.66
CA GLU A 563 0.42 25.79 -2.34
C GLU A 563 1.54 24.77 -2.52
N GLY A 564 2.73 25.11 -2.01
CA GLY A 564 3.95 24.39 -2.35
C GLY A 564 5.15 24.79 -1.52
N PHE A 565 6.33 24.49 -2.07
CA PHE A 565 7.62 24.77 -1.49
C PHE A 565 8.55 25.42 -2.53
N LEU A 566 9.41 26.32 -2.06
CA LEU A 566 10.52 26.93 -2.81
C LEU A 566 11.78 26.73 -1.96
N GLY A 567 12.85 26.18 -2.55
CA GLY A 567 14.04 25.80 -1.80
C GLY A 567 15.28 25.58 -2.68
N GLY A 568 16.32 25.02 -2.10
CA GLY A 568 17.61 24.73 -2.72
C GLY A 568 18.71 24.55 -1.66
N GLY A 569 19.97 24.69 -2.05
CA GLY A 569 21.12 24.60 -1.15
C GLY A 569 21.64 25.96 -0.70
N VAL A 570 22.10 26.06 0.54
CA VAL A 570 22.87 27.20 1.05
C VAL A 570 24.21 26.69 1.57
N ALA A 571 25.31 27.15 0.97
CA ALA A 571 26.65 26.87 1.46
C ALA A 571 26.79 27.27 2.94
N LYS A 572 27.26 26.36 3.78
CA LYS A 572 27.36 26.56 5.24
C LYS A 572 28.23 27.76 5.58
N GLU A 573 29.32 27.96 4.86
CA GLU A 573 30.26 29.07 4.97
C GLU A 573 29.57 30.41 4.73
N GLN A 574 28.75 30.50 3.68
CA GLN A 574 27.96 31.69 3.34
C GLN A 574 26.97 32.02 4.47
N LEU A 575 26.22 31.01 4.94
CA LEU A 575 25.27 31.20 6.04
C LEU A 575 25.99 31.69 7.31
N MET A 576 27.10 31.06 7.67
CA MET A 576 27.86 31.38 8.88
C MET A 576 28.50 32.77 8.79
N ASP A 577 29.06 33.16 7.65
CA ASP A 577 29.60 34.50 7.42
C ASP A 577 28.49 35.57 7.49
N THR A 578 27.38 35.39 6.78
CA THR A 578 26.23 36.32 6.82
C THR A 578 25.68 36.46 8.24
N LEU A 579 25.44 35.36 8.97
CA LEU A 579 24.99 35.43 10.37
C LEU A 579 26.05 36.07 11.29
N SER A 580 27.35 35.91 11.01
CA SER A 580 28.42 36.55 11.76
C SER A 580 28.47 38.08 11.58
N LYS A 581 27.87 38.63 10.52
CA LYS A 581 27.78 40.07 10.25
C LYS A 581 26.58 40.75 10.92
N LEU A 582 25.53 40.00 11.27
CA LEU A 582 24.31 40.55 11.89
C LEU A 582 24.53 41.07 13.33
N PRO A 583 23.81 42.12 13.78
CA PRO A 583 23.88 42.59 15.17
C PRO A 583 23.37 41.57 16.20
N ASP A 584 23.94 41.58 17.40
CA ASP A 584 23.60 40.64 18.49
C ASP A 584 22.12 40.65 18.88
N PHE A 585 21.41 41.79 18.74
CA PHE A 585 19.99 41.92 19.12
C PHE A 585 19.02 41.15 18.21
N VAL A 586 19.48 40.70 17.03
CA VAL A 586 18.68 39.90 16.09
C VAL A 586 18.51 38.46 16.61
N PHE A 587 19.43 38.00 17.46
CA PHE A 587 19.43 36.65 18.00
C PHE A 587 18.64 36.57 19.32
N PRO A 588 17.91 35.47 19.58
CA PRO A 588 17.12 35.30 20.82
C PRO A 588 17.99 35.04 22.06
N MET A 589 19.30 34.83 21.85
CA MET A 589 20.31 34.55 22.86
C MET A 589 21.67 35.04 22.36
N ASP A 590 22.73 34.85 23.15
CA ASP A 590 24.10 35.21 22.78
C ASP A 590 24.49 34.67 21.39
N LYS A 591 24.85 35.60 20.48
CA LYS A 591 25.17 35.33 19.08
C LYS A 591 26.26 34.26 18.91
N LYS A 592 27.31 34.30 19.74
CA LYS A 592 28.39 33.31 19.68
C LYS A 592 27.89 31.90 20.01
N THR A 593 26.93 31.80 20.92
CA THR A 593 26.26 30.54 21.27
C THR A 593 25.39 30.05 20.12
N VAL A 594 24.62 30.93 19.46
CA VAL A 594 23.85 30.56 18.26
C VAL A 594 24.77 30.05 17.15
N LEU A 595 25.80 30.82 16.78
CA LEU A 595 26.76 30.43 15.74
C LEU A 595 27.45 29.10 16.08
N GLY A 596 27.89 28.88 17.32
CA GLY A 596 28.49 27.61 17.74
C GLY A 596 27.52 26.42 17.71
N MET A 597 26.23 26.64 17.97
CA MET A 597 25.20 25.62 17.80
C MET A 597 24.98 25.29 16.32
N LEU A 598 24.82 26.30 15.47
CA LEU A 598 24.61 26.12 14.03
C LEU A 598 25.79 25.45 13.34
N ASP A 599 27.02 25.82 13.69
CA ASP A 599 28.23 25.17 13.18
C ASP A 599 28.32 23.67 13.56
N THR A 600 27.75 23.28 14.70
CA THR A 600 27.71 21.87 15.14
C THR A 600 26.53 21.09 14.57
N LEU A 601 25.40 21.75 14.34
CA LEU A 601 24.15 21.10 13.90
C LEU A 601 24.05 20.98 12.39
N ILE A 602 24.43 22.04 11.65
CA ILE A 602 24.28 22.09 10.20
C ILE A 602 25.33 21.20 9.55
N VAL A 603 24.85 20.24 8.77
CA VAL A 603 25.63 19.35 7.91
C VAL A 603 25.24 19.69 6.46
N ASN A 604 26.19 19.61 5.53
CA ASN A 604 25.83 19.67 4.13
C ASN A 604 25.19 18.34 3.74
N ASP A 605 24.01 18.40 3.14
CA ASP A 605 23.20 17.27 2.71
C ASP A 605 22.81 17.35 1.23
N LEU A 606 23.00 18.51 0.58
CA LEU A 606 22.75 18.72 -0.84
C LEU A 606 24.06 18.96 -1.60
N ASP A 607 24.18 18.32 -2.77
CA ASP A 607 25.19 18.59 -3.80
C ASP A 607 24.64 19.64 -4.78
N THR A 608 25.39 20.74 -4.97
CA THR A 608 25.00 21.86 -5.83
C THR A 608 25.94 22.13 -7.02
N ASP A 609 27.07 21.44 -7.13
CA ASP A 609 28.00 21.54 -8.26
C ASP A 609 28.12 20.26 -9.11
N GLY A 610 27.53 19.15 -8.66
CA GLY A 610 27.37 17.89 -9.38
C GLY A 610 28.47 16.86 -9.12
N ASP A 611 29.39 17.11 -8.17
CA ASP A 611 30.49 16.19 -7.86
C ASP A 611 30.08 14.98 -7.00
N LYS A 612 28.83 14.94 -6.49
CA LYS A 612 28.27 13.93 -5.57
C LYS A 612 28.79 14.00 -4.14
N VAL A 613 29.38 15.12 -3.74
CA VAL A 613 29.67 15.50 -2.36
C VAL A 613 28.72 16.61 -1.95
N PRO A 614 28.01 16.45 -0.82
CA PRO A 614 27.23 17.55 -0.27
C PRO A 614 28.09 18.77 0.08
N ASP A 615 27.91 19.86 -0.67
CA ASP A 615 28.60 21.15 -0.55
C ASP A 615 27.70 22.24 0.08
N ALA A 616 26.38 22.00 0.12
CA ALA A 616 25.39 22.91 0.68
C ALA A 616 24.47 22.24 1.71
N ALA A 617 23.96 23.04 2.64
CA ALA A 617 22.88 22.65 3.54
C ALA A 617 21.52 23.01 2.93
N SER A 618 20.61 22.06 2.92
CA SER A 618 19.29 22.16 2.33
C SER A 618 18.38 23.16 3.06
N ILE A 619 17.64 23.96 2.28
CA ILE A 619 16.65 24.90 2.78
C ILE A 619 15.39 24.85 1.92
N ASN A 620 14.22 24.82 2.55
CA ASN A 620 12.98 25.07 1.83
C ASN A 620 11.94 25.82 2.67
N PHE A 621 11.22 26.70 1.98
CA PHE A 621 10.14 27.52 2.50
C PHE A 621 8.81 27.02 1.93
N LYS A 622 7.88 26.68 2.82
CA LYS A 622 6.49 26.45 2.43
C LYS A 622 5.84 27.79 2.07
N PHE A 623 5.11 27.82 0.96
CA PHE A 623 4.41 29.02 0.50
C PHE A 623 2.96 28.79 0.08
N LYS A 624 2.19 29.89 0.09
CA LYS A 624 0.84 30.00 -0.49
C LYS A 624 0.75 31.28 -1.31
N THR A 625 -0.10 31.30 -2.34
CA THR A 625 -0.36 32.51 -3.14
C THR A 625 -1.84 32.83 -3.29
N VAL A 626 -2.10 34.09 -3.67
CA VAL A 626 -3.38 34.59 -4.20
C VAL A 626 -3.15 35.18 -5.59
N PRO A 627 -4.19 35.41 -6.42
CA PRO A 627 -4.02 36.05 -7.72
C PRO A 627 -3.47 37.48 -7.57
N ALA A 628 -2.74 37.94 -8.58
CA ALA A 628 -2.16 39.27 -8.65
C ALA A 628 -2.20 39.79 -10.09
N ASN A 629 -2.33 41.11 -10.24
CA ASN A 629 -2.15 41.79 -11.52
C ASN A 629 -0.83 42.55 -11.47
N LEU A 630 0.11 42.24 -12.35
CA LEU A 630 1.32 43.04 -12.51
C LEU A 630 1.03 44.19 -13.48
N VAL A 631 1.36 45.42 -13.06
CA VAL A 631 1.20 46.63 -13.88
C VAL A 631 2.57 47.20 -14.26
N SER A 632 2.65 47.82 -15.45
CA SER A 632 3.84 48.58 -15.84
C SER A 632 4.07 49.66 -14.79
N SER A 633 5.27 49.70 -14.21
CA SER A 633 5.65 50.74 -13.27
C SER A 633 5.49 52.12 -13.89
N GLY A 634 4.83 53.02 -13.17
CA GLY A 634 4.89 54.44 -13.48
C GLY A 634 6.32 54.95 -13.30
N GLN A 635 6.71 56.00 -14.04
CA GLN A 635 7.85 56.80 -13.58
C GLN A 635 7.46 57.45 -12.24
N PRO A 636 8.33 57.43 -11.22
CA PRO A 636 8.12 58.21 -9.99
C PRO A 636 8.17 59.73 -10.23
#